data_AF-A0A1D3K6I9-F1
#
_entry.id   AF-A0A1D3K6I9-F1
#
_cell.length_a   1.000
_cell.length_b   1.000
_cell.length_c   1.000
_cell.angle_alpha   90.00
_cell.angle_beta   90.00
_cell.angle_gamma   90.00
#
_symmetry.space_group_name_H-M   'P 1'
#
loop_
_entity.id
_entity.type
_entity.pdbx_description
1 polymer ?
#
loop_
_entity_poly.entity_id
_entity_poly.type
_entity_poly.pdbx_seq_one_letter_code
_entity_poly.pdbx_strand_id
1 'polypeptide(L)' 'MAYKKPRENLVLITHSGCIDHFERTMRVPAGQRSSDYAEAFFIAADGANAPRILGSLGFAQWKTVMGESSK' A
#
# COMPACT_ATOMS: atom_id res chain seq x y z
N MET A 1 3.28 -9.38 9.73
CA MET A 1 2.31 -8.79 10.68
C MET A 1 2.80 -8.71 12.12
N ALA A 2 3.96 -9.28 12.50
CA ALA A 2 4.45 -9.29 13.88
C ALA A 2 4.58 -7.89 14.56
N TYR A 3 4.73 -6.83 13.78
CA TYR A 3 4.85 -5.45 14.27
C TYR A 3 3.59 -4.60 14.09
N LYS A 4 2.53 -5.13 13.46
CA LYS A 4 1.26 -4.40 13.32
C LYS A 4 0.46 -4.58 14.61
N LYS A 5 0.22 -3.49 15.33
CA LYS A 5 -0.60 -3.50 16.55
C LYS A 5 -2.05 -3.07 16.28
N PRO A 6 -3.02 -3.50 17.10
CA PRO A 6 -4.37 -2.94 17.06
C PRO A 6 -4.33 -1.42 17.23
N ARG A 7 -5.18 -0.70 16.50
CA ARG A 7 -5.34 0.78 16.55
C ARG A 7 -4.11 1.62 16.14
N GLU A 8 -3.02 1.00 15.71
CA GLU A 8 -1.83 1.70 15.19
C GLU A 8 -1.69 1.48 13.68
N ASN A 9 -1.35 2.54 12.94
CA ASN A 9 -0.99 2.41 11.53
C ASN A 9 0.46 1.92 11.43
N LEU A 10 0.71 0.90 10.60
CA LEU A 10 2.06 0.43 10.28
C LEU A 10 2.46 0.99 8.92
N VAL A 11 3.58 1.69 8.85
CA VAL A 11 4.21 2.10 7.60
C VAL A 11 5.32 1.10 7.27
N LEU A 12 5.26 0.49 6.10
CA LEU A 12 6.26 -0.45 5.59
C LEU A 12 6.87 0.12 4.31
N ILE A 13 8.19 0.30 4.30
CA ILE A 13 8.96 0.72 3.13
C ILE A 13 9.78 -0.48 2.65
N THR A 14 9.60 -0.88 1.40
CA THR A 14 10.28 -2.05 0.83
C THR A 14 10.39 -1.95 -0.70
N HIS A 15 10.97 -2.95 -1.34
CA HIS A 15 11.12 -3.03 -2.79
C HIS A 15 9.82 -3.47 -3.48
N SER A 16 9.63 -3.11 -4.74
CA SER A 16 8.46 -3.51 -5.55
C SER A 16 8.16 -5.01 -5.51
N GLY A 17 9.19 -5.86 -5.64
CA GLY A 17 9.03 -7.31 -5.54
C GLY A 17 8.54 -7.80 -4.17
N CYS A 18 8.92 -7.12 -3.09
CA CYS A 18 8.42 -7.42 -1.74
C CYS A 18 6.98 -6.95 -1.55
N ILE A 19 6.55 -5.89 -2.25
CA ILE A 19 5.16 -5.43 -2.28
C ILE A 19 4.28 -6.47 -2.97
N ASP A 20 4.63 -6.95 -4.18
CA ASP A 20 3.85 -8.00 -4.86
C ASP A 20 3.78 -9.28 -4.01
N HIS A 21 4.90 -9.69 -3.38
CA HIS A 21 4.89 -10.84 -2.46
C HIS A 21 3.95 -10.61 -1.27
N PHE A 22 3.95 -9.40 -0.70
CA PHE A 22 3.06 -9.03 0.40
C PHE A 22 1.59 -9.08 -0.02
N GLU A 23 1.23 -8.48 -1.16
CA GLU A 23 -0.13 -8.50 -1.68
C GLU A 23 -0.65 -9.92 -1.91
N ARG A 24 0.20 -10.80 -2.47
CA ARG A 24 -0.12 -12.24 -2.63
C ARG A 24 -0.33 -12.93 -1.29
N THR A 25 0.55 -12.69 -0.32
CA THR A 25 0.45 -13.25 1.03
C THR A 25 -0.85 -12.82 1.72
N MET A 26 -1.23 -11.57 1.49
CA MET A 26 -2.47 -10.96 1.99
C MET A 26 -3.71 -11.38 1.18
N ARG A 27 -3.55 -12.21 0.12
CA ARG A 27 -4.64 -12.67 -0.76
C ARG A 27 -5.41 -11.51 -1.41
N VAL A 28 -4.72 -10.42 -1.72
CA VAL A 28 -5.27 -9.34 -2.53
C VAL A 28 -5.68 -9.90 -3.91
N PRO A 29 -6.89 -9.61 -4.42
CA PRO A 29 -7.33 -10.07 -5.72
C PRO A 29 -6.36 -9.67 -6.84
N ALA A 30 -6.14 -10.57 -7.81
CA ALA A 30 -5.12 -10.38 -8.84
C ALA A 30 -5.24 -9.07 -9.65
N GLY A 31 -6.47 -8.59 -9.91
CA GLY A 31 -6.71 -7.33 -10.62
C GLY A 31 -6.56 -6.06 -9.78
N GLN A 32 -6.24 -6.18 -8.49
CA GLN A 32 -6.01 -5.05 -7.59
C GLN A 32 -4.54 -4.93 -7.15
N ARG A 33 -3.68 -5.83 -7.62
CA ARG A 33 -2.24 -5.82 -7.31
C ARG A 33 -1.51 -4.85 -8.21
N SER A 34 -0.64 -4.04 -7.61
CA SER A 34 0.30 -3.18 -8.33
C SER A 34 1.61 -3.14 -7.55
N SER A 35 2.72 -2.90 -8.23
CA SER A 35 4.02 -2.82 -7.57
C SER A 35 4.93 -1.82 -8.27
N ASP A 36 4.36 -0.70 -8.72
CA ASP A 36 5.10 0.28 -9.50
C ASP A 36 6.13 1.02 -8.64
N TYR A 37 7.14 1.56 -9.31
CA TYR A 37 8.21 2.30 -8.65
C TYR A 37 7.65 3.54 -7.93
N ALA A 38 8.02 3.71 -6.66
CA ALA A 38 7.55 4.78 -5.75
C ALA A 38 6.04 4.81 -5.48
N GLU A 39 5.35 3.68 -5.66
CA GLU A 39 3.95 3.52 -5.28
C GLU A 39 3.78 3.24 -3.78
N ALA A 40 2.83 3.92 -3.15
CA ALA A 40 2.40 3.64 -1.78
C ALA A 40 1.00 3.03 -1.78
N PHE A 41 0.80 1.98 -0.98
CA PHE A 41 -0.48 1.28 -0.84
C PHE A 41 -1.08 1.52 0.54
N PHE A 42 -2.37 1.80 0.56
CA PHE A 42 -3.15 1.93 1.78
C PHE A 42 -4.02 0.68 1.94
N ILE A 43 -3.80 -0.06 3.02
CA ILE A 43 -4.44 -1.36 3.22
C ILE A 43 -5.13 -1.38 4.58
N ALA A 44 -6.41 -1.74 4.57
CA ALA A 44 -7.13 -2.09 5.78
C ALA A 44 -6.84 -3.55 6.13
N ALA A 45 -6.22 -3.76 7.28
CA ALA A 45 -5.98 -5.07 7.86
C ALA A 45 -6.37 -5.02 9.35
N ASP A 46 -7.54 -5.58 9.67
CA ASP A 46 -8.10 -5.63 11.03
C ASP A 46 -7.80 -6.96 11.75
N GLY A 47 -7.23 -7.94 11.03
CA GLY A 47 -6.90 -9.26 11.56
C GLY A 47 -8.10 -10.22 11.66
N ALA A 48 -9.32 -9.75 11.40
CA ALA A 48 -10.55 -10.55 11.42
C ALA A 48 -11.08 -10.83 10.00
N ASN A 49 -10.91 -9.89 9.09
CA ASN A 49 -11.36 -9.96 7.71
C ASN A 49 -10.19 -10.08 6.74
N ALA A 50 -10.49 -10.51 5.51
CA ALA A 50 -9.53 -10.44 4.43
C ALA A 50 -9.08 -8.98 4.25
N PRO A 51 -7.78 -8.72 4.12
CA PRO A 51 -7.27 -7.37 3.96
C PRO A 51 -7.75 -6.77 2.64
N ARG A 52 -8.03 -5.46 2.68
CA ARG A 52 -8.62 -4.72 1.56
C ARG A 52 -7.73 -3.54 1.20
N ILE A 53 -7.49 -3.36 -0.09
CA ILE A 53 -6.86 -2.13 -0.60
C ILE A 53 -7.87 -0.99 -0.51
N LEU A 54 -7.46 0.09 0.16
CA LEU A 54 -8.20 1.34 0.28
C LEU A 54 -7.91 2.27 -0.90
N GLY A 55 -6.69 2.18 -1.43
CA GLY A 55 -6.21 2.93 -2.58
C GLY A 55 -4.69 2.83 -2.68
N SER A 56 -4.15 3.39 -3.75
CA SER A 56 -2.72 3.58 -3.94
C SER A 56 -2.40 5.00 -4.37
N LEU A 57 -1.15 5.38 -4.19
CA LEU A 57 -0.62 6.66 -4.60
C LEU A 57 0.68 6.38 -5.36
N GLY A 58 0.59 6.47 -6.69
CA GLY A 58 1.70 6.25 -7.61
C GLY A 58 2.61 7.46 -7.75
N PHE A 59 3.79 7.27 -8.36
CA PHE A 59 4.81 8.31 -8.55
C PHE A 59 4.25 9.67 -9.03
N ALA A 60 3.40 9.68 -10.06
CA ALA A 60 2.87 10.91 -10.63
C ALA A 60 1.89 11.64 -9.69
N GLN A 61 1.19 10.91 -8.82
CA GLN A 61 0.17 11.46 -7.91
C GLN A 61 0.79 12.13 -6.68
N TRP A 62 2.04 11.79 -6.33
CA TRP A 62 2.76 12.45 -5.24
C TRP A 62 2.86 13.97 -5.44
N LYS A 63 3.08 14.43 -6.67
CA LYS A 63 3.14 15.88 -6.98
C LYS A 63 1.86 16.61 -6.59
N THR A 64 0.71 15.99 -6.85
CA THR A 64 -0.60 16.54 -6.51
C THR A 64 -0.81 16.60 -5.00
N VAL A 65 -0.42 15.55 -4.27
CA VAL A 65 -0.59 15.48 -2.80
C VAL A 65 0.38 16.39 -2.06
N MET A 66 1.59 16.58 -2.58
CA MET A 66 2.60 17.48 -2.01
C MET A 66 2.29 18.96 -2.26
N GLY A 67 1.23 19.27 -3.00
CA GLY A 67 0.86 20.66 -3.32
C GLY A 67 1.88 21.37 -4.20
N GLU A 68 2.71 20.63 -4.94
CA GLU A 68 3.59 21.18 -5.97
C GLU A 68 2.73 21.64 -7.15
N SER A 69 2.08 22.79 -6.95
CA SER A 69 1.41 23.52 -8.01
C SER A 69 2.48 23.91 -9.00
N SER A 70 2.34 23.44 -10.25
CA SER A 70 3.18 23.85 -11.37
C SER A 70 3.29 25.38 -11.34
N LYS A 71 4.50 25.87 -11.14
CA LYS A 71 4.80 27.30 -11.25
C LYS A 71 4.77 27.71 -12.73
#